data_AF-A0A1M3DUJ8-F1
#
_entry.id   AF-A0A1M3DUJ8-F1
#
_cell.length_a   1.000
_cell.length_b   1.000
_cell.length_c   1.000
_cell.angle_alpha   90.00
_cell.angle_beta   90.00
_cell.angle_gamma   90.00
#
_symmetry.space_group_name_H-M   'P 1'
#
loop_
_entity.id
_entity.type
_entity.pdbx_description
1 polymer ?
#
loop_
_entity_poly.entity_id
_entity_poly.type
_entity_poly.pdbx_seq_one_letter_code
_entity_poly.pdbx_strand_id
1 'polypeptide(L)'
;MRLSEQLNPKHPLFLLAQAIDWSYFEREFVRFYRAKLGHPPKPIRLMAGLLMVQHMEGLSHERVVELWVENPYWQHFCGFDHLQWELPIHPSSLTRWRKRLGPGGVEKI
;
A
#
# COMPACT_ATOMS: atom_id res chain seq x y z
N MET A 1 -14.47 15.61 2.01
CA MET A 1 -13.21 16.16 2.57
C MET A 1 -12.15 15.11 2.39
N ARG A 2 -11.01 15.47 1.80
CA ARG A 2 -9.94 14.53 1.46
C ARG A 2 -9.02 14.32 2.67
N LEU A 3 -8.40 13.14 2.78
CA LEU A 3 -7.40 12.85 3.80
C LEU A 3 -6.23 13.84 3.73
N SER A 4 -5.83 14.27 2.53
CA SER A 4 -4.78 15.28 2.35
C SER A 4 -5.09 16.64 2.97
N GLU A 5 -6.38 16.95 3.18
CA GLU A 5 -6.84 18.20 3.80
C GLU A 5 -7.03 18.06 5.32
N GLN A 6 -7.08 16.82 5.83
CA GLN A 6 -7.38 16.51 7.22
C GLN A 6 -6.13 16.16 8.03
N LEU A 7 -5.12 15.60 7.37
CA LEU A 7 -3.90 15.12 8.01
C LEU A 7 -2.91 16.25 8.22
N ASN A 8 -2.07 16.11 9.25
CA ASN A 8 -0.98 17.06 9.47
C ASN A 8 0.05 16.92 8.34
N PRO A 9 0.29 17.97 7.52
CA PRO A 9 1.21 17.89 6.40
C PRO A 9 2.68 17.75 6.83
N LYS A 10 3.00 18.00 8.12
CA LYS A 10 4.34 17.82 8.68
C LYS A 10 4.58 16.41 9.24
N HIS A 11 3.58 15.52 9.20
CA HIS A 11 3.74 14.16 9.69
C HIS A 11 4.77 13.39 8.82
N PRO A 12 5.71 12.63 9.40
CA PRO A 12 6.75 11.94 8.64
C PRO A 12 6.21 11.04 7.52
N LEU A 13 5.16 10.27 7.78
CA LEU A 13 4.55 9.40 6.78
C LEU A 13 3.86 10.19 5.64
N PHE A 14 3.34 11.38 5.95
CA PHE A 14 2.73 12.24 4.94
C PHE A 14 3.79 12.79 3.99
N LEU A 15 4.90 13.27 4.55
CA LEU A 15 6.04 13.74 3.77
C LEU A 15 6.66 12.60 2.95
N LEU A 16 6.79 11.41 3.53
CA LEU A 16 7.29 10.23 2.82
C LEU A 16 6.37 9.86 1.64
N ALA A 17 5.05 9.91 1.81
CA ALA A 17 4.11 9.67 0.73
C ALA A 17 4.30 10.63 -0.45
N GLN A 18 4.76 11.86 -0.21
CA GLN A 18 5.04 12.84 -1.26
C GLN A 18 6.43 12.67 -1.89
N ALA A 19 7.39 12.15 -1.12
CA ALA A 19 8.76 11.96 -1.59
C ALA A 19 8.94 10.72 -2.48
N ILE A 20 8.09 9.70 -2.32
CA ILE A 20 8.16 8.46 -3.09
C ILE A 20 7.71 8.68 -4.54
N ASP A 21 8.54 8.26 -5.51
CA ASP A 21 8.12 8.12 -6.91
C ASP A 21 7.21 6.88 -7.06
N TRP A 22 5.92 7.04 -6.78
CA TRP A 22 4.94 5.97 -6.96
C TRP A 22 4.85 5.48 -8.40
N SER A 23 5.20 6.31 -9.39
CA SER A 23 5.17 5.93 -10.81
C SER A 23 6.26 4.91 -11.16
N TYR A 24 7.40 4.94 -10.46
CA TYR A 24 8.42 3.90 -10.57
C TYR A 24 7.85 2.54 -10.18
N PHE A 25 7.15 2.44 -9.05
CA PHE A 25 6.54 1.20 -8.61
C PHE A 25 5.47 0.69 -9.58
N GLU A 26 4.61 1.59 -10.08
CA GLU A 26 3.63 1.25 -11.12
C GLU A 26 4.34 0.64 -12.35
N ARG A 27 5.38 1.28 -12.88
CA ARG A 27 6.16 0.76 -14.03
C ARG A 27 6.87 -0.57 -13.73
N GLU A 28 7.50 -0.69 -12.58
CA GLU A 28 8.28 -1.87 -12.23
C GLU A 28 7.40 -3.10 -11.94
N PHE A 29 6.23 -2.87 -11.36
CA PHE A 29 5.38 -3.94 -10.83
C PHE A 29 4.15 -4.25 -11.67
N VAL A 30 3.81 -3.43 -12.67
CA VAL A 30 2.70 -3.72 -13.61
C VAL A 30 2.84 -5.09 -14.27
N ARG A 31 4.06 -5.52 -14.59
CA ARG A 31 4.34 -6.85 -15.18
C ARG A 31 3.92 -8.03 -14.28
N PHE A 32 3.82 -7.83 -12.97
CA PHE A 32 3.38 -8.86 -12.02
C PHE A 32 1.85 -8.94 -11.89
N TYR A 33 1.14 -7.98 -12.47
CA TYR A 33 -0.31 -7.99 -12.59
C TYR A 33 -0.71 -8.58 -13.93
N ARG A 34 -1.09 -9.86 -13.92
CA ARG A 34 -1.78 -10.47 -15.06
C ARG A 34 -3.20 -9.93 -15.10
N ALA A 35 -3.60 -9.33 -16.23
CA ALA A 35 -5.00 -9.07 -16.53
C ALA A 35 -5.74 -10.43 -16.62
N LYS A 36 -6.26 -10.91 -15.49
CA LYS A 36 -7.23 -12.01 -15.49
C LYS A 36 -8.61 -11.37 -15.61
N LEU A 37 -9.40 -11.87 -16.56
CA LEU A 37 -10.81 -11.51 -16.70
C LEU A 37 -11.53 -11.62 -15.34
N GLY A 38 -12.13 -10.52 -14.88
CA GLY A 38 -13.11 -10.53 -13.80
C GLY A 38 -12.84 -9.61 -12.61
N HIS A 39 -11.58 -9.28 -12.28
CA HIS A 39 -11.29 -8.33 -11.19
C HIS A 39 -10.13 -7.40 -11.54
N PRO A 40 -10.32 -6.07 -11.43
CA PRO A 40 -9.22 -5.14 -11.61
C PRO A 40 -8.13 -5.46 -10.58
N PRO A 41 -6.85 -5.42 -10.99
CA PRO A 41 -5.74 -5.56 -10.08
C PRO A 41 -5.86 -4.52 -8.95
N LYS A 42 -5.57 -4.92 -7.71
CA LYS A 42 -5.47 -3.96 -6.60
C LYS A 42 -4.37 -2.93 -6.93
N PRO A 43 -4.55 -1.63 -6.58
CA PRO A 43 -3.56 -0.60 -6.90
C PRO A 43 -2.15 -0.99 -6.43
N ILE A 44 -1.12 -0.75 -7.24
CA ILE A 44 0.26 -1.09 -6.86
C ILE A 44 0.68 -0.27 -5.64
N ARG A 45 0.32 1.03 -5.60
CA ARG A 45 0.57 1.88 -4.42
C ARG A 45 -0.01 1.32 -3.12
N LEU A 46 -1.20 0.71 -3.15
CA LEU A 46 -1.78 0.07 -1.96
C LEU A 46 -0.92 -1.12 -1.51
N MET A 47 -0.54 -1.99 -2.44
CA MET A 47 0.23 -3.20 -2.10
C MET A 47 1.64 -2.88 -1.63
N ALA A 48 2.34 -1.98 -2.33
CA ALA A 48 3.67 -1.51 -1.96
C ALA A 48 3.62 -0.74 -0.62
N GLY A 49 2.66 0.18 -0.47
CA GLY A 49 2.49 0.97 0.74
C GLY A 49 2.25 0.12 1.99
N LEU A 50 1.41 -0.91 1.88
CA LEU A 50 1.19 -1.85 2.99
C LEU A 50 2.46 -2.64 3.34
N LEU A 51 3.26 -3.09 2.36
CA LEU A 51 4.53 -3.78 2.65
C LEU A 51 5.55 -2.84 3.31
N MET A 52 5.63 -1.58 2.88
CA MET A 52 6.51 -0.58 3.50
C MET A 52 6.12 -0.31 4.95
N VAL A 53 4.83 0.00 5.20
CA VAL A 53 4.32 0.25 6.56
C VAL A 53 4.51 -0.98 7.44
N GLN A 54 4.22 -2.17 6.92
CA GLN A 54 4.44 -3.41 7.64
C GLN A 54 5.91 -3.57 8.07
N HIS A 55 6.85 -3.28 7.17
CA HIS A 55 8.27 -3.39 7.46
C HIS A 55 8.73 -2.35 8.48
N MET A 56 8.30 -1.09 8.33
CA MET A 56 8.61 0.01 9.24
C MET A 56 8.12 -0.25 10.66
N GLU A 57 6.92 -0.83 10.81
CA GLU A 57 6.27 -1.07 12.10
C GLU A 57 6.55 -2.49 12.67
N GLY A 58 7.26 -3.34 11.93
CA GLY A 58 7.56 -4.72 12.36
C GLY A 58 6.33 -5.62 12.48
N LEU A 59 5.32 -5.41 11.64
CA LEU A 59 4.02 -6.10 11.72
C LEU A 59 3.92 -7.36 10.84
N SER A 60 2.93 -8.21 11.14
CA SER A 60 2.49 -9.27 10.23
C SER A 60 1.63 -8.72 9.09
N HIS A 61 1.43 -9.53 8.03
CA HIS A 61 0.56 -9.17 6.91
C HIS A 61 -0.90 -8.99 7.35
N GLU A 62 -1.36 -9.79 8.31
CA GLU A 62 -2.67 -9.69 8.92
C GLU A 62 -2.80 -8.39 9.71
N ARG A 63 -1.82 -8.11 10.58
CA ARG A 63 -1.92 -6.99 11.50
C ARG A 63 -1.82 -5.63 10.79
N VAL A 64 -0.99 -5.51 9.75
CA VAL A 64 -0.90 -4.27 8.98
C VAL A 64 -2.22 -3.96 8.26
N VAL A 65 -2.91 -4.98 7.75
CA VAL A 65 -4.18 -4.81 7.02
C VAL A 65 -5.32 -4.43 7.96
N GLU A 66 -5.34 -4.97 9.18
CA GLU A 66 -6.32 -4.60 10.22
C GLU A 66 -6.10 -3.16 10.70
N LEU A 67 -4.88 -2.83 11.14
CA LEU A 67 -4.55 -1.51 11.69
C LEU A 67 -4.65 -0.38 10.65
N TRP A 68 -4.56 -0.72 9.37
CA TRP A 68 -4.73 0.25 8.28
C TRP A 68 -6.10 0.94 8.31
N VAL A 69 -7.16 0.25 8.71
CA VAL A 69 -8.51 0.84 8.81
C VAL A 69 -8.55 1.91 9.90
N GLU A 70 -7.83 1.68 11.00
CA GLU A 70 -7.76 2.57 12.16
C GLU A 70 -6.82 3.76 11.93
N ASN A 71 -5.98 3.75 10.89
CA ASN A 71 -4.92 4.72 10.69
C ASN A 71 -5.05 5.53 9.38
N PRO A 72 -5.66 6.74 9.43
CA PRO A 72 -5.81 7.63 8.29
C PRO A 72 -4.51 7.98 7.55
N TYR A 73 -3.37 8.04 8.25
CA TYR A 73 -2.08 8.29 7.61
C TYR A 73 -1.66 7.12 6.74
N TRP A 74 -1.93 5.89 7.15
CA TRP A 74 -1.61 4.69 6.37
C TRP A 74 -2.50 4.59 5.13
N GLN A 75 -3.77 4.98 5.26
CA GLN A 75 -4.69 5.06 4.11
C GLN A 75 -4.19 6.07 3.08
N HIS A 76 -3.83 7.27 3.53
CA HIS A 76 -3.27 8.30 2.66
C HIS A 76 -1.95 7.85 2.02
N PHE A 77 -1.04 7.24 2.80
CA PHE A 77 0.22 6.71 2.31
C PHE A 77 0.00 5.69 1.18
N CYS A 78 -0.97 4.79 1.37
CA CYS A 78 -1.41 3.78 0.39
C CYS A 78 -2.20 4.35 -0.81
N GLY A 79 -2.41 5.67 -0.89
CA GLY A 79 -3.00 6.35 -2.03
C GLY A 79 -4.51 6.55 -1.97
N PHE A 80 -5.10 6.44 -0.77
CA PHE A 80 -6.52 6.74 -0.59
C PHE A 80 -6.72 8.22 -0.30
N ASP A 81 -7.71 8.81 -0.95
CA ASP A 81 -8.09 10.21 -0.74
C ASP A 81 -9.18 10.38 0.31
N HIS A 82 -9.91 9.32 0.65
CA HIS A 82 -11.02 9.35 1.59
C HIS A 82 -10.87 8.22 2.60
N LEU A 83 -11.34 8.46 3.83
CA LEU A 83 -11.34 7.45 4.87
C LEU A 83 -12.14 6.22 4.45
N GLN A 84 -11.53 5.06 4.63
CA GLN A 84 -12.13 3.75 4.41
C GLN A 84 -12.37 3.09 5.77
N TRP A 85 -13.51 2.40 5.87
CA TRP A 85 -13.97 1.70 7.08
C TRP A 85 -13.81 0.18 6.98
N GLU A 86 -13.48 -0.31 5.78
CA GLU A 86 -13.34 -1.72 5.48
C GLU A 86 -11.89 -2.05 5.14
N LEU A 87 -11.52 -3.33 5.30
CA LEU A 87 -10.20 -3.80 4.92
C LEU A 87 -9.96 -3.59 3.42
N PRO A 88 -8.81 -3.04 3.01
CA PRO A 88 -8.56 -2.71 1.61
C PRO A 88 -8.33 -3.97 0.75
N ILE A 89 -7.86 -5.04 1.41
CA ILE A 89 -7.59 -6.37 0.86
C ILE A 89 -7.76 -7.45 1.92
N HIS A 90 -7.93 -8.70 1.49
CA HIS A 90 -7.74 -9.84 2.38
C HIS A 90 -6.23 -10.01 2.70
N PRO A 91 -5.80 -10.27 3.95
CA PRO A 91 -4.38 -10.37 4.33
C PRO A 91 -3.53 -11.29 3.45
N SER A 92 -4.06 -12.45 3.07
CA SER A 92 -3.40 -13.40 2.15
C SER A 92 -3.06 -12.83 0.77
N SER A 93 -3.58 -11.65 0.41
CA SER A 93 -3.23 -10.94 -0.82
C SER A 93 -1.80 -10.41 -0.76
N LEU A 94 -1.32 -9.94 0.41
CA LEU A 94 0.08 -9.52 0.58
C LEU A 94 1.04 -10.70 0.43
N THR A 95 0.73 -11.84 1.06
CA THR A 95 1.53 -13.07 0.91
C THR A 95 1.61 -13.52 -0.55
N ARG A 96 0.48 -13.51 -1.26
CA ARG A 96 0.43 -13.88 -2.69
C ARG A 96 1.19 -12.89 -3.56
N TRP A 97 1.10 -11.59 -3.26
CA TRP A 97 1.79 -10.55 -4.01
C TRP A 97 3.30 -10.60 -3.80
N ARG A 98 3.76 -10.71 -2.54
CA ARG A 98 5.18 -10.92 -2.19
C ARG A 98 5.78 -12.11 -2.92
N LYS A 99 5.06 -13.24 -2.98
CA LYS A 99 5.48 -14.43 -3.73
C LYS A 99 5.61 -14.17 -5.24
N ARG A 100 4.75 -13.33 -5.83
CA ARG A 100 4.82 -12.97 -7.26
C ARG A 100 5.98 -12.03 -7.56
N LEU A 101 6.28 -11.10 -6.66
CA LEU A 101 7.43 -10.21 -6.78
C LEU A 101 8.75 -10.99 -6.73
N GLY A 102 8.80 -12.04 -5.91
CA GLY A 102 10.04 -12.75 -5.62
C GLY A 102 11.02 -11.89 -4.80
N PRO A 103 12.17 -12.45 -4.39
CA PRO A 103 13.14 -11.74 -3.55
C PRO A 103 13.59 -10.40 -4.14
N GLY A 104 14.03 -10.39 -5.41
CA GLY A 104 14.50 -9.16 -6.07
C GLY A 104 13.40 -8.14 -6.38
N GLY A 105 12.12 -8.52 -6.33
CA GLY A 105 11.01 -7.56 -6.39
C GLY A 105 10.70 -6.94 -5.03
N VAL A 106 10.86 -7.70 -3.95
CA VAL A 106 10.68 -7.23 -2.57
C VAL A 106 11.80 -6.28 -2.16
N GLU A 107 13.04 -6.53 -2.58
CA GLU A 107 14.20 -5.64 -2.32
C GLU A 107 14.07 -4.24 -2.95
N LYS A 108 13.17 -4.07 -3.91
CA LYS A 108 12.90 -2.77 -4.56
C LYS A 108 11.92 -1.90 -3.77
N ILE A 109 11.29 -2.45 -2.72
CA ILE A 109 10.34 -1.79 -1.82
C ILE A 109 11.08 -1.41 -0.54
#